data_AF-A0A0G2FHJ8-F1
#
_entry.id   AF-A0A0G2FHJ8-F1
#
_cell.length_a   1.000
_cell.length_b   1.000
_cell.length_c   1.000
_cell.angle_alpha   90.00
_cell.angle_beta   90.00
_cell.angle_gamma   90.00
#
_symmetry.space_group_name_H-M   'P 1'
#
loop_
_entity.id
_entity.type
_entity.pdbx_description
1 polymer ?
#
loop_
_entity_poly.entity_id
_entity_poly.type
_entity_poly.pdbx_seq_one_letter_code
_entity_poly.pdbx_strand_id
1 'polypeptide(L)'
;MNTLRIERICILEAIMANCLQIGITEQMFCGEHAISPFFRPGGNKAVGGTASDDTVTTVQRIFNTLKPDVRPIKEQVTMMHRPMIDVLPFPTFRKNLIHSGDAVHEEELYHDLLNGLAMKRN
;
A
#
# COMPACT_ATOMS: atom_id res chain seq x y z
N MET A 1 -15.11 0.93 -29.73
CA MET A 1 -14.09 1.46 -28.80
C MET A 1 -14.59 1.26 -27.37
N ASN A 2 -14.19 0.17 -26.70
CA ASN A 2 -14.56 -0.14 -25.30
C ASN A 2 -13.36 -0.57 -24.44
N THR A 3 -12.15 -0.58 -25.01
CA THR A 3 -10.93 -1.12 -24.38
C THR A 3 -10.54 -0.33 -23.13
N LEU A 4 -10.57 1.01 -23.18
CA LEU A 4 -10.28 1.88 -22.04
C LEU A 4 -11.24 1.65 -20.85
N ARG A 5 -12.49 1.29 -21.12
CA ARG A 5 -13.47 0.99 -20.06
C ARG A 5 -13.20 -0.37 -19.41
N ILE A 6 -12.76 -1.34 -20.20
CA ILE A 6 -12.40 -2.68 -19.72
C ILE A 6 -11.13 -2.62 -18.85
N GLU A 7 -10.10 -1.89 -19.28
CA GLU A 7 -8.85 -1.73 -18.53
C GLU A 7 -9.07 -1.14 -17.13
N ARG A 8 -9.91 -0.11 -17.01
CA ARG A 8 -10.27 0.51 -15.72
C ARG A 8 -10.97 -0.46 -14.78
N ILE A 9 -11.88 -1.27 -15.31
CA ILE A 9 -12.57 -2.32 -14.54
C ILE A 9 -11.54 -3.34 -14.04
N CYS A 10 -10.61 -3.78 -14.89
CA CYS A 10 -9.56 -4.73 -14.48
C CYS A 10 -8.66 -4.18 -13.36
N ILE A 11 -8.31 -2.89 -13.41
CA ILE A 11 -7.49 -2.25 -12.34
C ILE A 11 -8.26 -2.22 -11.02
N LEU A 12 -9.53 -1.81 -11.05
CA LEU A 12 -10.39 -1.80 -9.86
C LEU A 12 -10.54 -3.20 -9.26
N GLU A 13 -10.83 -4.20 -10.10
CA GLU A 13 -10.93 -5.60 -9.67
C GLU A 13 -9.63 -6.10 -9.05
N ALA A 14 -8.47 -5.76 -9.64
CA ALA A 14 -7.17 -6.12 -9.09
C ALA A 14 -6.92 -5.46 -7.72
N ILE A 15 -7.26 -4.18 -7.58
CA ILE A 15 -7.17 -3.45 -6.30
C ILE A 15 -8.08 -4.11 -5.25
N MET A 16 -9.34 -4.38 -5.59
CA MET A 16 -10.30 -5.01 -4.69
C MET A 16 -9.84 -6.42 -4.29
N ALA A 17 -9.32 -7.21 -5.23
CA ALA A 17 -8.74 -8.52 -4.94
C ALA A 17 -7.57 -8.43 -3.96
N ASN A 18 -6.71 -7.41 -4.10
CA ASN A 18 -5.60 -7.19 -3.17
C ASN A 18 -6.10 -6.76 -1.79
N CYS A 19 -7.10 -5.88 -1.70
CA CYS A 19 -7.75 -5.52 -0.43
C CYS A 19 -8.23 -6.76 0.32
N LEU A 20 -8.97 -7.64 -0.37
CA LEU A 20 -9.52 -8.86 0.20
C LEU A 20 -8.42 -9.80 0.71
N GLN A 21 -7.32 -9.95 -0.04
CA GLN A 21 -6.19 -10.79 0.38
C GLN A 21 -5.48 -10.25 1.62
N ILE A 22 -5.34 -8.93 1.72
CA ILE A 22 -4.68 -8.27 2.86
C ILE A 22 -5.62 -8.22 4.09
N GLY A 23 -6.94 -8.31 3.89
CA GLY A 23 -7.94 -8.13 4.93
C GLY A 23 -8.34 -6.66 5.15
N ILE A 24 -8.15 -5.81 4.13
CA ILE A 24 -8.59 -4.41 4.15
C ILE A 24 -10.10 -4.38 3.83
N THR A 25 -10.89 -3.87 4.76
CA THR A 25 -12.33 -3.64 4.56
C THR A 25 -12.57 -2.31 3.85
N GLU A 26 -13.78 -2.09 3.32
CA GLU A 26 -14.17 -0.81 2.71
C GLU A 26 -13.98 0.37 3.68
N GLN A 27 -14.35 0.19 4.96
CA GLN A 27 -14.17 1.24 5.97
C GLN A 27 -12.70 1.57 6.21
N MET A 28 -11.81 0.57 6.15
CA MET A 28 -10.37 0.79 6.24
C MET A 28 -9.81 1.43 4.97
N PHE A 29 -10.38 1.14 3.81
CA PHE A 29 -9.89 1.71 2.55
C PHE A 29 -10.33 3.17 2.38
N CYS A 30 -11.58 3.49 2.70
CA CYS A 30 -12.19 4.81 2.48
C CYS A 30 -12.12 5.74 3.71
N GLY A 31 -11.64 5.26 4.85
CA GLY A 31 -11.58 6.05 6.08
C GLY A 31 -10.48 7.11 6.03
N GLU A 32 -10.84 8.37 6.34
CA GLU A 32 -9.93 9.53 6.34
C GLU A 32 -8.73 9.37 7.28
N HIS A 33 -8.91 8.60 8.36
CA HIS A 33 -7.87 8.32 9.37
C HIS A 33 -7.48 6.85 9.43
N ALA A 34 -7.77 6.09 8.37
CA ALA A 34 -7.43 4.69 8.35
C ALA A 34 -5.91 4.49 8.32
N ILE A 35 -5.44 3.51 9.08
CA ILE A 35 -4.01 3.16 9.19
C ILE A 35 -3.83 1.75 8.62
N SER A 36 -2.72 1.56 7.90
CA SER A 36 -2.33 0.26 7.35
C SER A 36 -2.42 -0.87 8.38
N PRO A 37 -2.97 -2.04 8.02
CA PRO A 37 -2.95 -3.24 8.86
C PRO A 37 -1.55 -3.83 9.04
N PHE A 38 -0.55 -3.40 8.26
CA PHE A 38 0.85 -3.81 8.41
C PHE A 38 1.61 -2.96 9.43
N PHE A 39 1.22 -1.70 9.63
CA PHE A 39 1.91 -0.79 10.53
C PHE A 39 1.88 -1.29 11.97
N ARG A 40 3.02 -1.25 12.65
CA ARG A 40 3.17 -1.61 14.07
C ARG A 40 3.72 -0.41 14.85
N PRO A 41 2.88 0.27 15.65
CA PRO A 41 3.34 1.37 16.50
C PRO A 41 4.46 0.89 17.43
N GLY A 42 5.59 1.59 17.46
CA GLY A 42 6.72 1.26 18.34
C GLY A 42 7.88 0.50 17.69
N GLY A 43 7.77 0.12 16.41
CA GLY A 43 8.89 -0.46 15.66
C GLY A 43 10.16 0.42 15.64
N ASN A 44 10.02 1.75 15.76
CA ASN A 44 11.14 2.70 15.79
C ASN A 44 11.62 3.08 17.20
N LYS A 45 11.02 2.57 18.30
CA LYS A 45 11.31 3.04 19.67
C LYS A 45 12.41 2.25 20.40
N ALA A 46 13.05 1.26 19.80
CA ALA A 46 14.21 0.63 20.40
C ALA A 46 15.49 1.41 20.10
N VAL A 47 16.02 2.06 21.14
CA VAL A 47 17.42 2.48 21.19
C VAL A 47 18.27 1.21 21.10
N GLY A 48 18.72 0.87 19.89
CA GLY A 48 19.39 -0.39 19.56
C GLY A 48 18.56 -1.21 18.57
N GLY A 49 19.03 -1.29 17.32
CA GLY A 49 18.27 -1.71 16.14
C GLY A 49 17.81 -3.19 16.05
N THR A 50 17.58 -3.87 17.17
CA THR A 50 17.15 -5.28 17.20
C THR A 50 15.62 -5.43 17.24
N ALA A 51 14.90 -4.65 18.06
CA ALA A 51 13.45 -4.83 18.22
C ALA A 51 12.63 -4.44 16.97
N SER A 52 13.16 -3.51 16.15
CA SER A 52 12.54 -3.13 14.89
C SER A 52 12.54 -4.29 13.89
N ASP A 53 13.64 -5.06 13.86
CA ASP A 53 13.87 -6.11 12.87
C ASP A 53 13.10 -7.39 13.21
N ASP A 54 12.99 -7.72 14.51
CA ASP A 54 12.14 -8.80 15.00
C ASP A 54 10.66 -8.56 14.68
N THR A 55 10.21 -7.32 14.81
CA THR A 55 8.83 -6.91 14.48
C THR A 55 8.57 -7.05 12.98
N VAL A 56 9.48 -6.55 12.15
CA VAL A 56 9.39 -6.67 10.68
C VAL A 56 9.35 -8.13 10.25
N THR A 57 10.27 -8.95 10.75
CA THR A 57 10.32 -10.39 10.46
C THR A 57 9.02 -11.10 10.88
N THR A 58 8.46 -10.73 12.03
CA THR A 58 7.20 -11.30 12.51
C THR A 58 6.03 -10.93 11.61
N VAL A 59 5.89 -9.66 11.22
CA VAL A 59 4.83 -9.23 10.29
C VAL A 59 4.97 -9.91 8.94
N GLN A 60 6.19 -9.97 8.38
CA GLN A 60 6.44 -10.66 7.11
C GLN A 60 6.10 -12.15 7.16
N ARG A 61 6.32 -12.81 8.30
CA ARG A 61 5.92 -14.20 8.51
C ARG A 61 4.41 -14.36 8.54
N ILE A 62 3.68 -13.47 9.22
CA ILE A 62 2.20 -13.48 9.30
C ILE A 62 1.60 -13.38 7.89
N PHE A 63 2.18 -12.53 7.03
CA PHE A 63 1.68 -12.26 5.69
C PHE A 63 2.42 -13.03 4.58
N ASN A 64 3.11 -14.14 4.91
CA ASN A 64 3.89 -14.89 3.93
C ASN A 64 3.03 -15.59 2.85
N THR A 65 1.74 -15.80 3.12
CA THR A 65 0.77 -16.42 2.20
C THR A 65 0.26 -15.44 1.15
N LEU A 66 0.47 -14.13 1.33
CA LEU A 66 0.17 -13.14 0.32
C LEU A 66 1.01 -13.36 -0.93
N LYS A 67 0.49 -12.93 -2.10
CA LYS A 67 1.29 -12.90 -3.32
C LYS A 67 2.54 -12.04 -3.10
N PRO A 68 3.71 -12.43 -3.66
CA PRO A 68 4.97 -11.72 -3.44
C PRO A 68 4.87 -10.20 -3.60
N ASP A 69 4.13 -9.74 -4.60
CA ASP A 69 4.02 -8.33 -4.99
C ASP A 69 3.27 -7.45 -3.97
N VAL A 70 2.47 -8.04 -3.08
CA VAL A 70 1.69 -7.34 -2.04
C VAL A 70 2.13 -7.73 -0.62
N ARG A 71 3.22 -8.47 -0.47
CA ARG A 71 3.80 -8.73 0.86
C ARG A 71 4.29 -7.42 1.49
N PRO A 72 4.23 -7.31 2.83
CA PRO A 72 4.67 -6.12 3.54
C PRO A 72 6.19 -5.94 3.45
N ILE A 73 6.62 -4.73 3.11
CA ILE A 73 8.01 -4.30 3.18
C ILE A 73 8.30 -3.66 4.54
N LYS A 74 9.58 -3.50 4.87
CA LYS A 74 10.03 -2.92 6.15
C LYS A 74 9.36 -1.57 6.43
N GLU A 75 9.35 -0.68 5.45
CA GLU A 75 8.81 0.68 5.57
C GLU A 75 7.33 0.67 5.94
N GLN A 76 6.52 -0.24 5.39
CA GLN A 76 5.11 -0.37 5.77
C GLN A 76 4.92 -0.85 7.22
N VAL A 77 5.85 -1.63 7.76
CA VAL A 77 5.77 -2.07 9.16
C VAL A 77 6.16 -0.94 10.10
N THR A 78 7.18 -0.15 9.73
CA THR A 78 7.83 0.80 10.64
C THR A 78 7.35 2.24 10.51
N MET A 79 6.74 2.62 9.38
CA MET A 79 6.29 3.97 9.09
C MET A 79 4.77 3.99 8.94
N MET A 80 4.12 4.94 9.62
CA MET A 80 2.66 5.10 9.54
C MET A 80 2.28 5.57 8.15
N HIS A 81 1.28 4.92 7.54
CA HIS A 81 0.79 5.24 6.20
C HIS A 81 -0.63 4.68 6.02
N ARG A 82 -1.31 5.10 4.95
CA ARG A 82 -2.69 4.71 4.64
C ARG A 82 -2.78 3.34 3.95
N PRO A 83 -3.86 2.56 4.16
CA PRO A 83 -4.04 1.23 3.59
C PRO A 83 -4.01 1.15 2.06
N MET A 84 -4.36 2.22 1.34
CA MET A 84 -4.33 2.20 -0.14
C MET A 84 -2.91 1.98 -0.68
N ILE A 85 -1.87 2.41 0.03
CA ILE A 85 -0.51 2.13 -0.41
C ILE A 85 -0.23 0.62 -0.39
N ASP A 86 -0.81 -0.13 0.54
CA ASP A 86 -0.59 -1.57 0.70
C ASP A 86 -1.10 -2.41 -0.48
N VAL A 87 -2.13 -1.92 -1.17
CA VAL A 87 -2.80 -2.67 -2.24
C VAL A 87 -2.03 -2.61 -3.57
N LEU A 88 -1.02 -1.75 -3.67
CA LEU A 88 -0.24 -1.56 -4.89
C LEU A 88 0.76 -2.72 -5.08
N PRO A 89 0.73 -3.47 -6.20
CA PRO A 89 1.59 -4.63 -6.42
C PRO A 89 3.03 -4.25 -6.85
N PHE A 90 3.54 -3.11 -6.38
CA PHE A 90 4.83 -2.55 -6.77
C PHE A 90 5.63 -2.16 -5.52
N PRO A 91 6.42 -3.09 -4.94
CA PRO A 91 7.10 -2.87 -3.65
C PRO A 91 7.96 -1.60 -3.61
N THR A 92 8.72 -1.33 -4.67
CA THR A 92 9.54 -0.13 -4.79
C THR A 92 8.71 1.15 -4.83
N PHE A 93 7.56 1.12 -5.50
CA PHE A 93 6.69 2.29 -5.57
C PHE A 93 6.05 2.57 -4.21
N ARG A 94 5.57 1.53 -3.52
CA ARG A 94 5.05 1.64 -2.14
C ARG A 94 6.06 2.27 -1.20
N LYS A 95 7.32 1.79 -1.24
CA LYS A 95 8.43 2.36 -0.48
C LYS A 95 8.59 3.86 -0.74
N ASN A 96 8.60 4.26 -2.01
CA ASN A 96 8.80 5.65 -2.38
C ASN A 96 7.64 6.55 -1.93
N LEU A 97 6.40 6.07 -2.03
CA LEU A 97 5.21 6.79 -1.53
C LEU A 97 5.31 7.02 -0.01
N ILE A 98 5.67 5.98 0.75
CA ILE A 98 5.82 6.08 2.22
C ILE A 98 6.91 7.08 2.60
N HIS A 99 8.03 7.11 1.88
CA HIS A 99 9.09 8.10 2.12
C HIS A 99 8.71 9.52 1.68
N SER A 100 7.85 9.65 0.68
CA SER A 100 7.37 10.95 0.20
C SER A 100 6.40 11.61 1.19
N GLY A 101 5.76 10.82 2.06
CA GLY A 101 4.80 11.31 3.04
C GLY A 101 3.67 12.08 2.35
N ASP A 102 3.39 13.29 2.82
CA ASP A 102 2.30 14.12 2.30
C ASP A 102 2.64 14.83 0.98
N ALA A 103 3.84 14.62 0.41
CA ALA A 103 4.20 15.20 -0.89
C ALA A 103 3.41 14.59 -2.07
N VAL A 104 2.78 13.43 -1.87
CA VAL A 104 1.91 12.79 -2.86
C VAL A 104 0.51 12.69 -2.26
N HIS A 105 -0.45 13.41 -2.85
CA HIS A 105 -1.85 13.30 -2.47
C HIS A 105 -2.44 11.98 -2.93
N GLU A 106 -3.02 11.24 -1.99
CA GLU A 106 -3.53 9.89 -2.23
C GLU A 106 -4.71 9.87 -3.22
N GLU A 107 -5.61 10.82 -3.11
CA GLU A 107 -6.79 10.94 -3.97
C GLU A 107 -6.37 11.23 -5.42
N GLU A 108 -5.39 12.11 -5.62
CA GLU A 108 -4.82 12.40 -6.93
C GLU A 108 -4.13 11.18 -7.52
N LEU A 109 -3.33 10.48 -6.70
CA LEU A 109 -2.69 9.23 -7.11
C LEU A 109 -3.70 8.15 -7.52
N TYR A 110 -4.79 7.99 -6.76
CA TYR A 110 -5.87 7.07 -7.10
C TYR A 110 -6.50 7.42 -8.46
N HIS A 111 -6.79 8.69 -8.69
CA HIS A 111 -7.31 9.15 -9.97
C HIS A 111 -6.32 8.95 -11.13
N ASP A 112 -5.04 9.16 -10.90
CA ASP A 112 -3.99 8.92 -11.89
C ASP A 112 -3.85 7.43 -12.22
N LEU A 113 -3.94 6.55 -11.21
CA LEU A 113 -3.92 5.10 -11.42
C LEU A 113 -5.13 4.63 -12.24
N LEU A 114 -6.32 5.18 -11.99
CA LEU A 114 -7.54 4.83 -12.72
C LEU A 114 -7.62 5.42 -14.12
N ASN A 115 -7.16 6.66 -14.30
CA ASN A 115 -7.21 7.29 -15.61
C ASN A 115 -6.03 6.88 -16.50
N GLY A 116 -5.11 6.07 -15.96
CA GLY A 116 -3.77 5.88 -16.50
C GLY A 116 -2.91 7.08 -16.14
N LEU A 117 -1.63 6.85 -15.83
CA LEU A 117 -0.65 7.93 -15.67
C LEU A 117 -0.67 8.75 -16.95
N ALA A 118 -1.44 9.84 -16.94
CA ALA A 118 -1.49 10.76 -18.05
C ALA A 118 -0.13 11.42 -18.05
N MET A 119 0.84 10.85 -18.79
CA MET A 119 1.89 11.65 -19.37
C MET A 119 1.15 12.72 -20.18
N LYS A 120 0.91 13.88 -19.55
CA LYS A 120 0.69 15.12 -20.28
C LYS A 120 1.95 15.29 -21.11
N ARG A 121 1.89 14.80 -22.35
CA ARG A 121 2.87 15.15 -23.38
C ARG A 121 2.73 16.65 -23.55
N ASN A 122 3.69 17.39 -22.98
CA ASN A 122 3.94 18.78 -23.33
C ASN A 122 4.43 18.84 -24.78
#